data_AF-A0A4U0RVC3-F1
#
_entry.id   AF-A0A4U0RVC3-F1
#
_cell.length_a   1.000
_cell.length_b   1.000
_cell.length_c   1.000
_cell.angle_alpha   90.00
_cell.angle_beta   90.00
_cell.angle_gamma   90.00
#
_symmetry.space_group_name_H-M   'P 1'
#
loop_
_entity.id
_entity.type
_entity.pdbx_description
1 polymer ?
#
loop_
_entity_poly.entity_id
_entity_poly.type
_entity_poly.pdbx_seq_one_letter_code
_entity_poly.pdbx_strand_id
1 'polypeptide(L)'
;MRELTDHTIVVCGGGAGIGAATAIRLAHEGAGIVVGDVNSAGTKRTAGTINDAGGTAIGVEFDLADDASVDALIDRAVSEWGTVHGLFNCGADVSPQNIGRDTHLLDADFAVWRRTMEVNGHRGRRRVPVLRRCRSPKAP
;
A
#
# COMPACT_ATOMS: atom_id res chain seq x y z
N MET A 1 0.32 -13.92 -19.85
CA MET A 1 -1.00 -13.32 -19.56
C MET A 1 -0.75 -12.03 -18.80
N ARG A 2 -1.59 -11.00 -18.98
CA ARG A 2 -1.59 -9.78 -18.15
C ARG A 2 -2.95 -9.71 -17.47
N GLU A 3 -3.07 -10.46 -16.37
CA GLU A 3 -4.36 -10.73 -15.71
C GLU A 3 -4.96 -9.49 -15.01
N LEU A 4 -4.17 -8.44 -14.81
CA LEU A 4 -4.55 -7.25 -14.05
C LEU A 4 -4.63 -5.99 -14.91
N THR A 5 -4.74 -6.14 -16.23
CA THR A 5 -5.03 -5.01 -17.12
C THR A 5 -6.31 -4.30 -16.64
N ASP A 6 -6.31 -2.97 -16.69
CA ASP A 6 -7.39 -2.09 -16.20
C ASP A 6 -7.66 -2.14 -14.69
N HIS A 7 -6.86 -2.89 -13.92
CA HIS A 7 -6.95 -2.88 -12.46
C HIS A 7 -6.06 -1.79 -11.87
N THR A 8 -6.52 -1.21 -10.77
CA THR A 8 -5.80 -0.18 -10.00
C THR A 8 -5.59 -0.74 -8.61
N ILE A 9 -4.33 -0.88 -8.20
CA ILE A 9 -3.98 -1.49 -6.93
C ILE A 9 -3.19 -0.49 -6.09
N VAL A 10 -3.66 -0.26 -4.87
CA VAL A 10 -2.95 0.52 -3.87
C VAL A 10 -2.07 -0.43 -3.05
N VAL A 11 -0.78 -0.12 -2.96
CA VAL A 11 0.18 -0.88 -2.16
C VAL A 11 0.66 0.01 -1.01
N CYS A 12 0.19 -0.28 0.21
CA CYS A 12 0.63 0.39 1.43
C CYS A 12 1.91 -0.28 1.96
N GLY A 13 2.95 0.50 2.26
CA GLY A 13 4.29 -0.02 2.54
C GLY A 13 5.10 -0.33 1.27
N GLY A 14 4.75 0.30 0.15
CA GLY A 14 5.33 0.04 -1.17
C GLY A 14 6.70 0.69 -1.42
N GLY A 15 7.22 1.47 -0.46
CA GLY A 15 8.47 2.21 -0.62
C GLY A 15 9.74 1.34 -0.50
N ALA A 16 9.62 0.12 0.01
CA ALA A 16 10.73 -0.81 0.18
C ALA A 16 10.27 -2.28 0.30
N GLY A 17 11.25 -3.20 0.35
CA GLY A 17 11.06 -4.59 0.74
C GLY A 17 9.94 -5.32 -0.01
N ILE A 18 9.10 -6.03 0.75
CA ILE A 18 8.00 -6.86 0.21
C ILE A 18 6.99 -6.00 -0.55
N GLY A 19 6.65 -4.81 -0.06
CA GLY A 19 5.70 -3.93 -0.73
C GLY A 19 6.20 -3.45 -2.08
N ALA A 20 7.46 -3.01 -2.17
CA ALA A 20 8.07 -2.59 -3.43
C ALA A 20 8.14 -3.74 -4.45
N ALA A 21 8.57 -4.92 -4.01
CA ALA A 21 8.62 -6.12 -4.86
C ALA A 21 7.22 -6.52 -5.35
N THR A 22 6.22 -6.43 -4.49
CA THR A 22 4.83 -6.73 -4.84
C THR A 22 4.28 -5.72 -5.84
N ALA A 23 4.52 -4.42 -5.62
CA ALA A 23 4.12 -3.36 -6.54
C ALA A 23 4.67 -3.59 -7.95
N ILE A 24 5.98 -3.90 -8.05
CA ILE A 24 6.63 -4.22 -9.33
C ILE A 24 6.00 -5.46 -9.97
N ARG A 25 5.82 -6.54 -9.19
CA ARG A 25 5.24 -7.80 -9.71
C ARG A 25 3.80 -7.62 -10.23
N LEU A 26 2.98 -6.82 -9.54
CA LEU A 26 1.61 -6.51 -9.97
C LEU A 26 1.59 -5.62 -11.21
N ALA A 27 2.50 -4.65 -11.32
CA ALA A 27 2.64 -3.84 -12.53
C ALA A 27 3.02 -4.69 -13.75
N HIS A 28 3.85 -5.72 -13.59
CA HIS A 28 4.15 -6.69 -14.66
C HIS A 28 2.91 -7.43 -15.19
N GLU A 29 1.84 -7.56 -14.38
CA GLU A 29 0.55 -8.12 -14.81
C GLU A 29 -0.37 -7.08 -15.48
N GLY A 30 0.08 -5.83 -15.63
CA GLY A 30 -0.66 -4.76 -16.30
C GLY A 30 -1.47 -3.84 -15.39
N ALA A 31 -1.37 -3.98 -14.06
CA ALA A 31 -2.07 -3.11 -13.12
C ALA A 31 -1.47 -1.69 -13.09
N GLY A 32 -2.33 -0.68 -12.93
CA GLY A 32 -1.94 0.64 -12.48
C GLY A 32 -1.67 0.62 -10.97
N ILE A 33 -0.50 1.11 -10.53
CA ILE A 33 -0.06 0.97 -9.15
C ILE A 33 0.00 2.33 -8.43
N VAL A 34 -0.59 2.39 -7.25
CA VAL A 34 -0.33 3.46 -6.28
C VAL A 34 0.61 2.94 -5.22
N VAL A 35 1.84 3.45 -5.22
CA VAL A 35 2.85 3.11 -4.22
C VAL A 35 2.71 4.06 -3.03
N GLY A 36 2.09 3.60 -1.96
CA GLY A 36 1.95 4.34 -0.72
C GLY A 36 3.03 3.96 0.30
N ASP A 37 3.69 4.94 0.91
CA ASP A 37 4.60 4.75 2.04
C ASP A 37 4.85 6.09 2.77
N VAL A 38 5.29 6.06 4.03
CA VAL A 38 5.79 7.27 4.71
C VAL A 38 7.14 7.71 4.11
N ASN A 39 7.89 6.76 3.54
CA ASN A 39 9.13 7.04 2.82
C ASN A 39 8.87 7.54 1.39
N SER A 40 8.64 8.85 1.26
CA SER A 40 8.46 9.56 -0.03
C SER A 40 9.52 9.24 -1.09
N ALA A 41 10.78 9.11 -0.67
CA ALA A 41 11.87 8.77 -1.59
C ALA A 41 11.75 7.31 -2.07
N GLY A 42 11.35 6.40 -1.19
CA GLY A 42 11.05 5.01 -1.51
C GLY A 42 9.92 4.88 -2.53
N THR A 43 8.80 5.57 -2.30
CA THR A 43 7.65 5.51 -3.22
C THR A 43 8.00 6.00 -4.61
N LYS A 44 8.73 7.13 -4.71
CA LYS A 44 9.21 7.68 -5.99
C LYS A 44 10.14 6.72 -6.72
N ARG A 45 11.06 6.05 -6.02
CA ARG A 45 11.97 5.06 -6.63
C ARG A 45 11.21 3.84 -7.17
N THR A 46 10.30 3.27 -6.38
CA THR A 46 9.51 2.11 -6.82
C THR A 46 8.61 2.47 -8.00
N ALA A 47 7.90 3.60 -7.95
CA ALA A 47 7.06 4.07 -9.05
C ALA A 47 7.88 4.36 -10.32
N GLY A 48 9.04 5.00 -10.18
CA GLY A 48 9.98 5.20 -11.28
C GLY A 48 10.42 3.88 -11.92
N THR A 49 10.81 2.90 -11.09
CA THR A 49 11.19 1.56 -11.56
C THR A 49 10.08 0.88 -12.37
N ILE A 50 8.83 1.00 -11.93
CA ILE A 50 7.66 0.47 -12.64
C ILE A 50 7.46 1.18 -13.99
N ASN A 51 7.54 2.52 -13.98
CA ASN A 51 7.34 3.33 -15.17
C ASN A 51 8.44 3.12 -16.21
N ASP A 52 9.71 3.02 -15.77
CA ASP A 52 10.86 2.74 -16.64
C ASP A 52 10.76 1.36 -17.30
N ALA A 53 10.11 0.39 -16.64
CA ALA A 53 9.80 -0.93 -17.19
C ALA A 53 8.55 -0.95 -18.10
N GLY A 54 7.93 0.21 -18.38
CA GLY A 54 6.75 0.36 -19.23
C GLY A 54 5.42 0.06 -18.53
N GLY A 55 5.41 -0.04 -17.20
CA GLY A 55 4.19 -0.07 -16.39
C GLY A 55 3.65 1.33 -16.12
N THR A 56 2.64 1.42 -15.23
CA THR A 56 2.08 2.71 -14.82
C THR A 56 1.95 2.75 -13.30
N ALA A 57 2.64 3.69 -12.68
CA ALA A 57 2.62 3.89 -11.24
C ALA A 57 2.80 5.34 -10.81
N ILE A 58 2.20 5.68 -9.67
CA ILE A 58 2.48 6.93 -8.93
C ILE A 58 2.97 6.60 -7.51
N GLY A 59 3.87 7.43 -7.00
CA GLY A 59 4.29 7.39 -5.60
C GLY A 59 3.54 8.41 -4.76
N VAL A 60 3.01 7.99 -3.62
CA VAL A 60 2.25 8.86 -2.69
C VAL A 60 2.81 8.69 -1.28
N GLU A 61 3.21 9.80 -0.69
CA GLU A 61 3.60 9.83 0.72
C GLU A 61 2.34 9.79 1.58
N PHE A 62 2.26 8.84 2.51
CA PHE A 62 1.14 8.75 3.45
C PHE A 62 1.55 8.01 4.74
N ASP A 63 0.82 8.26 5.83
CA ASP A 63 0.97 7.57 7.11
C ASP A 63 -0.24 6.65 7.36
N LEU A 64 0.02 5.36 7.60
CA LEU A 64 -0.99 4.37 7.93
C LEU A 64 -1.72 4.64 9.26
N ALA A 65 -1.05 5.33 10.19
CA ALA A 65 -1.60 5.68 11.49
C ALA A 65 -2.51 6.93 11.45
N ASP A 66 -2.55 7.64 10.33
CA ASP A 66 -3.39 8.83 10.15
C ASP A 66 -4.55 8.55 9.18
N ASP A 67 -5.77 8.49 9.73
CA ASP A 67 -7.00 8.30 8.96
C ASP A 67 -7.13 9.31 7.79
N ALA A 68 -6.75 10.57 8.00
CA ALA A 68 -6.84 11.60 6.95
C ALA A 68 -5.81 11.37 5.84
N SER A 69 -4.63 10.88 6.20
CA SER A 69 -3.59 10.51 5.24
C SER A 69 -3.99 9.30 4.40
N VAL A 70 -4.63 8.29 5.02
CA VAL A 70 -5.20 7.15 4.31
C VAL A 70 -6.31 7.58 3.35
N ASP A 71 -7.18 8.49 3.77
CA ASP A 71 -8.24 9.03 2.90
C ASP A 71 -7.65 9.77 1.69
N ALA A 72 -6.63 10.59 1.90
CA ALA A 72 -5.93 11.29 0.83
C ALA A 72 -5.24 10.33 -0.17
N LEU A 73 -4.65 9.23 0.31
CA LEU A 73 -4.08 8.19 -0.54
C LEU A 73 -5.12 7.56 -1.47
N ILE A 74 -6.28 7.20 -0.91
CA ILE A 74 -7.37 6.58 -1.69
C ILE A 74 -7.97 7.60 -2.66
N ASP A 75 -8.20 8.84 -2.22
CA ASP A 75 -8.73 9.89 -3.09
C ASP A 75 -7.76 10.20 -4.24
N ARG A 76 -6.44 10.15 -3.99
CA ARG A 76 -5.44 10.27 -5.06
C ARG A 76 -5.53 9.11 -6.05
N ALA A 77 -5.68 7.88 -5.58
CA ALA A 77 -5.84 6.71 -6.44
C ALA A 77 -7.10 6.82 -7.34
N VAL A 78 -8.22 7.23 -6.74
CA VAL A 78 -9.48 7.45 -7.45
C VAL A 78 -9.39 8.63 -8.43
N SER A 79 -8.69 9.70 -8.07
CA SER A 79 -8.50 10.85 -8.98
C SER A 79 -7.70 10.46 -10.23
N GLU A 80 -6.75 9.54 -10.10
CA GLU A 80 -5.84 9.16 -11.19
C GLU A 80 -6.46 8.10 -12.11
N TRP A 81 -7.16 7.10 -11.55
CA TRP A 81 -7.71 5.97 -12.32
C TRP A 81 -9.24 5.79 -12.22
N GLY A 82 -9.93 6.69 -11.53
CA GLY A 82 -11.40 6.64 -11.34
C GLY A 82 -11.88 5.60 -10.33
N THR A 83 -11.04 4.65 -9.90
CA THR A 83 -11.43 3.54 -9.04
C THR A 83 -10.22 2.88 -8.35
N VAL A 84 -10.48 2.05 -7.33
CA VAL A 84 -9.52 1.18 -6.66
C VAL A 84 -10.06 -0.25 -6.69
N HIS A 85 -9.35 -1.13 -7.37
CA HIS A 85 -9.72 -2.54 -7.55
C HIS A 85 -9.12 -3.46 -6.50
N GLY A 86 -7.95 -3.10 -5.95
CA GLY A 86 -7.27 -3.88 -4.94
C GLY A 86 -6.50 -3.02 -3.95
N LEU A 87 -6.32 -3.55 -2.75
CA LEU A 87 -5.48 -2.98 -1.71
C LEU A 87 -4.56 -4.08 -1.19
N PHE A 88 -3.25 -3.83 -1.21
CA PHE A 88 -2.26 -4.66 -0.55
C PHE A 88 -1.70 -3.86 0.63
N ASN A 89 -2.14 -4.22 1.84
CA ASN A 89 -1.63 -3.62 3.06
C ASN A 89 -0.46 -4.44 3.61
N CYS A 90 0.76 -3.92 3.47
CA CYS A 90 1.97 -4.54 4.00
C CYS A 90 2.85 -3.55 4.77
N GLY A 91 2.33 -2.35 5.07
CA GLY A 91 3.07 -1.38 5.85
C GLY A 91 3.16 -1.78 7.31
N ALA A 92 4.33 -1.53 7.90
CA ALA A 92 4.61 -1.79 9.30
C ALA A 92 5.63 -0.78 9.85
N ASP A 93 5.57 -0.49 11.15
CA ASP A 93 6.61 0.30 11.80
C ASP A 93 7.88 -0.54 12.02
N VAL A 94 8.79 -0.44 11.06
CA VAL A 94 10.12 -1.06 11.08
C VAL A 94 11.22 -0.08 11.48
N SER A 95 10.85 1.06 12.09
CA SER A 95 11.83 2.04 12.55
C SER A 95 12.74 1.43 13.64
N PRO A 96 13.99 1.89 13.76
CA PRO A 96 14.88 1.46 14.84
C PRO A 96 14.30 1.69 16.25
N GLN A 97 13.36 2.61 16.38
CA GLN A 97 12.70 2.94 17.63
C GLN A 97 11.66 1.89 18.05
N ASN A 98 11.19 1.05 17.13
CA ASN A 98 10.09 0.11 17.36
C ASN A 98 10.49 -1.35 17.11
N ILE A 99 11.24 -1.63 16.04
CA ILE A 99 11.57 -2.99 15.63
C ILE A 99 12.35 -3.77 16.71
N GLY A 100 11.87 -4.97 17.03
CA GLY A 100 12.53 -5.88 17.98
C GLY A 100 12.40 -5.47 19.45
N ARG A 101 11.59 -4.46 19.77
CA ARG A 101 11.38 -3.98 21.15
C ARG A 101 10.11 -4.50 21.80
N ASP A 102 9.33 -5.31 21.08
CA ASP A 102 8.12 -6.00 21.50
C ASP A 102 8.32 -7.52 21.67
N THR A 103 9.57 -7.97 21.82
CA THR A 103 9.96 -9.38 21.86
C THR A 103 9.59 -10.12 23.15
N HIS A 104 9.41 -9.40 24.26
CA HIS A 104 9.06 -9.97 25.56
C HIS A 104 7.73 -9.41 26.06
N LEU A 105 6.71 -10.25 26.14
CA LEU A 105 5.33 -9.81 26.45
C LEU A 105 5.22 -9.05 27.78
N LEU A 106 5.95 -9.46 28.82
CA LEU A 106 5.84 -8.87 30.17
C LEU A 106 6.70 -7.60 30.34
N ASP A 107 7.73 -7.45 29.51
CA ASP A 107 8.74 -6.39 29.65
C ASP A 107 8.64 -5.33 28.54
N ALA A 108 7.84 -5.58 27.52
CA ALA A 108 7.64 -4.66 26.41
C ALA A 108 7.05 -3.34 26.91
N ASP A 109 7.67 -2.23 26.49
CA ASP A 109 7.13 -0.91 26.74
C ASP A 109 5.76 -0.77 26.04
N PHE A 110 4.74 -0.41 26.81
CA PHE A 110 3.39 -0.22 26.29
C PHE A 110 3.33 0.84 25.19
N ALA A 111 4.28 1.79 25.15
CA ALA A 111 4.40 2.75 24.05
C ALA A 111 4.80 2.08 22.72
N VAL A 112 5.72 1.10 22.75
CA VAL A 112 6.11 0.30 21.57
C VAL A 112 4.92 -0.52 21.10
N TRP A 113 4.25 -1.22 22.01
CA TRP A 113 3.05 -1.99 21.67
C TRP A 113 1.96 -1.11 21.05
N ARG A 114 1.67 0.06 21.65
CA ARG A 114 0.66 0.98 21.15
C ARG A 114 1.01 1.48 19.74
N ARG A 115 2.27 1.86 19.51
CA ARG A 115 2.74 2.29 18.20
C ARG A 115 2.60 1.19 17.15
N THR A 116 3.00 -0.05 17.49
CA THR A 116 2.79 -1.21 16.60
C THR A 116 1.31 -1.38 16.24
N MET A 117 0.40 -1.22 17.20
CA MET A 117 -1.03 -1.31 16.94
C MET A 117 -1.58 -0.14 16.12
N GLU A 118 -1.04 1.07 16.30
CA GLU A 118 -1.38 2.27 15.54
C GLU A 118 -0.94 2.21 14.07
N VAL A 119 0.10 1.45 13.74
CA VAL A 119 0.58 1.33 12.34
C VAL A 119 0.13 0.01 11.71
N ASN A 120 0.41 -1.12 12.37
CA ASN A 120 0.23 -2.44 11.78
C ASN A 120 -1.20 -2.97 11.98
N GLY A 121 -1.79 -2.64 13.13
CA GLY A 121 -3.14 -3.08 13.53
C GLY A 121 -4.23 -2.07 13.22
N HIS A 122 -3.87 -0.87 12.77
CA HIS A 122 -4.81 0.21 12.57
C HIS A 122 -5.78 -0.11 11.44
N ARG A 123 -7.06 -0.13 11.82
CA ARG A 123 -8.16 -0.37 10.91
C ARG A 123 -8.70 0.98 10.49
N GLY A 124 -8.23 1.47 9.33
CA GLY A 124 -8.75 2.68 8.72
C GLY A 124 -10.29 2.71 8.76
N ARG A 125 -10.85 3.83 9.21
CA ARG A 125 -12.29 3.94 9.48
C ARG A 125 -13.15 3.91 8.21
N ARG A 126 -12.56 4.22 7.04
CA ARG A 126 -13.25 4.15 5.75
C ARG A 126 -13.48 2.70 5.34
N ARG A 127 -14.74 2.33 5.10
CA ARG A 127 -15.03 1.28 4.12
C ARG A 127 -14.64 1.85 2.77
N VAL A 128 -13.60 1.31 2.12
CA VAL A 128 -13.28 1.65 0.73
C VAL A 128 -14.53 1.33 -0.10
N PRO A 129 -15.30 2.33 -0.58
CA PRO A 129 -16.60 2.07 -1.22
C PRO A 129 -16.47 1.44 -2.62
N VAL A 130 -15.24 1.09 -3.02
CA VAL A 130 -14.83 0.99 -4.41
C VAL A 130 -14.41 -0.43 -4.83
N LEU A 131 -14.39 -1.39 -3.90
CA LEU A 131 -14.34 -2.82 -4.24
C LEU A 131 -15.70 -3.24 -4.85
N ARG A 132 -15.97 -2.77 -6.07
CA ARG A 132 -16.94 -3.42 -6.96
C ARG A 132 -16.49 -4.87 -7.05
N ARG A 133 -17.39 -5.82 -6.79
CA ARG A 133 -17.13 -7.24 -7.07
C ARG A 133 -16.57 -7.32 -8.49
N CYS A 134 -15.29 -7.66 -8.64
CA CYS A 134 -14.74 -8.03 -9.94
C CYS A 134 -15.63 -9.16 -10.46
N ARG A 135 -16.47 -8.87 -11.45
CA ARG A 135 -17.11 -9.94 -12.21
C ARG A 135 -16.00 -10.48 -13.08
N SER A 136 -15.54 -11.69 -12.80
CA SER A 136 -14.75 -12.45 -13.74
C SER A 136 -15.47 -12.45 -15.10
N PRO A 137 -14.77 -12.24 -16.22
CA PRO A 137 -15.37 -12.48 -17.52
C PRO A 137 -15.88 -13.92 -17.51
N LYS A 138 -17.17 -14.10 -17.82
CA LYS A 138 -17.68 -15.45 -18.08
C LYS A 138 -16.85 -16.01 -19.23
N ALA A 139 -16.12 -17.09 -18.95
CA ALA A 139 -15.48 -17.87 -20.00
C ALA A 139 -16.53 -18.29 -21.05
N PRO A 140 -16.16 -18.38 -22.33
CA PRO A 140 -17.07 -18.75 -23.41
C PRO A 140 -17.66 -20.16 -23.21
#